data_AF-A0A2G5HH12-F1
#
_entry.id   AF-A0A2G5HH12-F1
#
_cell.length_a   1.000
_cell.length_b   1.000
_cell.length_c   1.000
_cell.angle_alpha   90.00
_cell.angle_beta   90.00
_cell.angle_gamma   90.00
#
_symmetry.space_group_name_H-M   'P 1'
#
loop_
_entity.id
_entity.type
_entity.pdbx_description
1 polymer ?
#
loop_
_entity_poly.entity_id
_entity_poly.type
_entity_poly.pdbx_seq_one_letter_code
_entity_poly.pdbx_strand_id
1 'polypeptide(L)'
;MASTGDSLPPTVEADSAAVATIPSRAVAAGLKFHHTAPLRPLKDEVLELLLPWRGRKDKPPFTLGQMIVMILVIGDLGPWSVERIHIMILQQFDYYGEDALVEFVTQLNAEKSIEYNYASDDNVRMYGVIGDIYRTVQHFDLPLTRIPADQDHPDVTKDKFTISNAAARCFLRELLEPPRQGAFDFMGLPPELREKIYKMVMVYPKPGFTRARHVIFRNPDVEFLDKTMLRPRDDADVPTFQASAETIANYTPVEKLTTTLGLLRVSKQVHHEALPVFYGQNGFRFGTLYYLLDALQLMSRETIQQVRDVRVVVKYVDLSRDIRPTPVKLSYLSPVNLVLIVPRDNPSWEQTFTSESKEMGFAYGRKLRCLIDLAQRAGHVEVKGDGVFGDWLRKEIETSQKAVEVIGEEGKSTMPHADP
;
A
#
# COMPACT_ATOMS: atom_id res chain seq x y z
N MET A 1 -7.71 -26.58 59.03
CA MET A 1 -8.11 -25.52 59.98
C MET A 1 -7.62 -24.19 59.43
N ALA A 2 -8.56 -23.28 59.13
CA ALA A 2 -8.40 -21.85 58.79
C ALA A 2 -7.54 -21.52 57.54
N SER A 3 -7.85 -20.54 56.68
CA SER A 3 -8.84 -19.47 56.68
C SER A 3 -9.05 -19.04 55.21
N THR A 4 -10.28 -19.07 54.72
CA THR A 4 -10.68 -18.48 53.43
C THR A 4 -11.05 -17.02 53.69
N GLY A 5 -10.24 -16.09 53.17
CA GLY A 5 -10.51 -14.66 53.22
C GLY A 5 -11.38 -14.23 52.04
N ASP A 6 -12.66 -14.00 52.31
CA ASP A 6 -13.58 -13.29 51.43
C ASP A 6 -13.13 -11.82 51.29
N SER A 7 -12.74 -11.45 50.07
CA SER A 7 -12.50 -10.05 49.70
C SER A 7 -13.66 -9.58 48.82
N LEU A 8 -14.48 -8.70 49.39
CA LEU A 8 -15.52 -7.96 48.69
C LEU A 8 -14.91 -7.06 47.61
N PRO A 9 -15.56 -6.91 46.45
CA PRO A 9 -15.13 -5.96 45.43
C PRO A 9 -15.44 -4.52 45.89
N PRO A 10 -14.59 -3.53 45.52
CA PRO A 10 -14.83 -2.14 45.86
C PRO A 10 -16.03 -1.59 45.08
N THR A 11 -16.92 -0.94 45.81
CA THR A 11 -18.01 -0.12 45.31
C THR A 11 -17.44 1.00 44.43
N VAL A 12 -17.75 0.98 43.14
CA VAL A 12 -17.42 2.06 42.21
C VAL A 12 -18.45 3.17 42.42
N GLU A 13 -18.05 4.23 43.13
CA GLU A 13 -18.82 5.47 43.20
C GLU A 13 -18.86 6.11 41.81
N ALA A 14 -20.08 6.33 41.32
CA ALA A 14 -20.34 7.02 40.07
C ALA A 14 -20.11 8.52 40.27
N ASP A 15 -18.87 8.96 40.03
CA ASP A 15 -18.54 10.38 39.97
C ASP A 15 -19.24 11.05 38.79
N SER A 16 -20.15 11.94 39.15
CA SER A 16 -20.94 12.79 38.29
C SER A 16 -20.01 13.66 37.43
N ALA A 17 -19.98 13.39 36.13
CA ALA A 17 -19.24 14.18 35.15
C ALA A 17 -19.81 15.59 35.05
N ALA A 18 -19.29 16.50 35.87
CA ALA A 18 -19.46 17.93 35.69
C ALA A 18 -18.85 18.32 34.34
N VAL A 19 -19.73 18.67 33.39
CA VAL A 19 -19.37 19.26 32.10
C VAL A 19 -18.64 20.57 32.38
N ALA A 20 -17.32 20.51 32.42
CA ALA A 20 -16.47 21.69 32.52
C ALA A 20 -16.65 22.49 31.23
N THR A 21 -17.38 23.60 31.32
CA THR A 21 -17.51 24.60 30.29
C THR A 21 -16.13 25.15 29.97
N ILE A 22 -15.49 24.65 28.91
CA ILE A 22 -14.20 25.16 28.43
C ILE A 22 -14.44 26.61 28.00
N PRO A 23 -13.80 27.61 28.66
CA PRO A 23 -13.97 29.00 28.27
C PRO A 23 -13.48 29.17 26.83
N SER A 24 -14.37 29.69 25.98
CA SER A 24 -14.07 30.07 24.60
C SER A 24 -12.85 31.00 24.60
N ARG A 25 -11.70 30.44 24.25
CA ARG A 25 -10.42 31.15 24.22
C ARG A 25 -10.56 32.25 23.18
N ALA A 26 -10.41 33.50 23.61
CA ALA A 26 -10.44 34.66 22.72
C ALA A 26 -9.30 34.57 21.68
N VAL A 27 -9.59 33.98 20.52
CA VAL A 27 -8.68 33.89 19.37
C VAL A 27 -8.79 35.22 18.61
N ALA A 28 -8.01 36.23 19.02
CA ALA A 28 -7.90 37.47 18.25
C ALA A 28 -6.60 38.26 18.47
N ALA A 29 -5.56 37.66 19.07
CA ALA A 29 -4.22 38.25 18.98
C ALA A 29 -3.58 37.74 17.69
N GLY A 30 -3.62 38.56 16.63
CA GLY A 30 -3.13 38.22 15.29
C GLY A 30 -1.77 37.54 15.34
N LEU A 31 -1.68 36.33 14.77
CA LEU A 31 -0.43 35.61 14.60
C LEU A 31 0.54 36.51 13.81
N LYS A 32 1.57 37.02 14.48
CA LYS A 32 2.62 37.78 13.81
C LYS A 32 3.40 36.80 12.94
N PHE A 33 3.33 36.99 11.62
CA PHE A 33 4.15 36.24 10.69
C PHE A 33 5.61 36.62 10.92
N HIS A 34 6.39 35.69 11.45
CA HIS A 34 7.83 35.85 11.58
C HIS A 34 8.48 35.31 10.30
N HIS A 35 9.17 36.18 9.56
CA HIS A 35 9.95 35.74 8.41
C HIS A 35 10.98 34.70 8.84
N THR A 36 10.97 33.54 8.18
CA THR A 36 12.01 32.54 8.35
C THR A 36 13.33 33.10 7.84
N ALA A 37 14.39 32.95 8.63
CA ALA A 37 15.74 33.31 8.19
C ALA A 37 16.08 32.59 6.86
N PRO A 38 16.91 33.19 6.00
CA PRO A 38 17.34 32.55 4.77
C PRO A 38 17.99 31.20 5.10
N LEU A 39 17.59 30.16 4.37
CA LEU A 39 18.08 28.80 4.59
C LEU A 39 19.56 28.72 4.19
N ARG A 40 20.37 28.06 5.01
CA ARG A 40 21.78 27.76 4.69
C ARG A 40 21.86 26.73 3.56
N PRO A 41 23.02 26.58 2.88
CA PRO A 41 23.19 25.47 1.94
C PRO A 41 23.01 24.13 2.65
N LEU A 42 22.11 23.27 2.13
CA LEU A 42 21.76 22.00 2.77
C LEU A 42 22.97 21.08 2.97
N LYS A 43 23.92 21.10 2.02
CA LYS A 43 25.15 20.30 2.10
C LYS A 43 26.00 20.67 3.32
N ASP A 44 26.10 21.95 3.63
CA ASP A 44 26.89 22.43 4.77
C ASP A 44 26.24 22.01 6.09
N GLU A 45 24.91 22.14 6.19
CA GLU A 45 24.15 21.70 7.37
C GLU A 45 24.31 20.18 7.62
N VAL A 46 24.24 19.37 6.55
CA VAL A 46 24.43 17.91 6.65
C VAL A 46 25.88 17.56 7.01
N LEU A 47 26.88 18.25 6.46
CA LEU A 47 28.28 18.01 6.81
C LEU A 47 28.56 18.33 8.28
N GLU A 48 27.98 19.40 8.82
CA GLU A 48 28.06 19.75 10.25
C GLU A 48 27.43 18.65 11.12
N LEU A 49 26.26 18.14 10.73
CA LEU A 49 25.56 17.06 11.43
C LEU A 49 26.37 15.77 11.48
N LEU A 50 27.12 15.46 10.43
CA LEU A 50 27.93 14.24 10.32
C LEU A 50 29.31 14.35 10.97
N LEU A 51 29.83 15.56 11.17
CA LEU A 51 31.17 15.80 11.67
C LEU A 51 31.49 15.04 12.97
N PRO A 52 30.59 14.98 13.98
CA PRO A 52 30.87 14.27 15.23
C PRO A 52 31.00 12.75 15.07
N TRP A 53 30.48 12.18 13.99
CA TRP A 53 30.39 10.73 13.76
C TRP A 53 31.49 10.20 12.83
N ARG A 54 32.22 11.09 12.13
CA ARG A 54 33.37 10.71 11.32
C ARG A 54 34.47 10.11 12.21
N GLY A 55 34.96 8.93 11.86
CA GLY A 55 36.02 8.26 12.61
C GLY A 55 35.58 7.57 13.91
N ARG A 56 34.29 7.66 14.29
CA ARG A 56 33.77 7.00 15.48
C ARG A 56 33.34 5.58 15.17
N LYS A 57 33.66 4.67 16.08
CA LYS A 57 33.20 3.27 16.07
C LYS A 57 31.84 3.09 16.72
N ASP A 58 31.20 4.15 17.20
CA ASP A 58 29.87 4.07 17.79
C ASP A 58 28.80 4.09 16.70
N LYS A 59 27.71 3.36 16.90
CA LYS A 59 26.57 3.36 15.97
C LYS A 59 26.02 4.78 15.80
N PRO A 60 25.92 5.32 14.57
CA PRO A 60 25.34 6.64 14.36
C PRO A 60 23.84 6.63 14.73
N PRO A 61 23.29 7.73 15.28
CA PRO A 61 21.91 7.82 15.72
C PRO A 61 20.96 8.14 14.55
N PHE A 62 21.28 7.64 13.36
CA PHE A 62 20.54 7.90 12.13
C PHE A 62 19.90 6.61 11.64
N THR A 63 18.69 6.72 11.11
CA THR A 63 18.08 5.62 10.37
C THR A 63 18.80 5.42 9.04
N LEU A 64 18.66 4.23 8.44
CA LEU A 64 19.25 3.96 7.13
C LEU A 64 18.73 4.92 6.05
N GLY A 65 17.44 5.23 6.05
CA GLY A 65 16.85 6.22 5.14
C GLY A 65 17.47 7.62 5.31
N GLN A 66 17.71 8.06 6.54
CA GLN A 66 18.39 9.33 6.83
C GLN A 66 19.82 9.32 6.29
N MET A 67 20.59 8.25 6.51
CA MET A 67 21.95 8.13 5.98
C MET A 67 21.96 8.16 4.44
N ILE A 68 21.06 7.44 3.77
CA ILE A 68 20.94 7.46 2.30
C ILE A 68 20.73 8.90 1.80
N VAL A 69 19.77 9.63 2.39
CA VAL A 69 19.48 11.01 1.99
C VAL A 69 20.66 11.94 2.25
N MET A 70 21.33 11.84 3.40
CA MET A 70 22.53 12.63 3.70
C MET A 70 23.65 12.39 2.70
N ILE A 71 23.89 11.12 2.34
CA ILE A 71 24.92 10.74 1.36
C ILE A 71 24.61 11.30 -0.03
N LEU A 72 23.35 11.27 -0.47
CA LEU A 72 22.93 11.91 -1.72
C LEU A 72 23.11 13.45 -1.68
N VAL A 73 22.83 14.10 -0.55
CA VAL A 73 23.08 15.54 -0.36
C VAL A 73 24.56 15.88 -0.49
N ILE A 74 25.45 15.08 0.12
CA ILE A 74 26.91 15.26 0.02
C ILE A 74 27.39 15.05 -1.42
N GLY A 75 26.76 14.11 -2.12
CA GLY A 75 26.94 13.85 -3.55
C GLY A 75 26.36 14.89 -4.50
N ASP A 76 26.07 16.11 -4.00
CA ASP A 76 25.49 17.21 -4.76
C ASP A 76 24.15 16.85 -5.43
N LEU A 77 23.39 15.96 -4.79
CA LEU A 77 22.10 15.46 -5.25
C LEU A 77 22.18 14.73 -6.61
N GLY A 78 23.39 14.33 -7.03
CA GLY A 78 23.60 13.56 -8.25
C GLY A 78 22.98 12.16 -8.18
N PRO A 79 22.61 11.56 -9.34
CA PRO A 79 22.02 10.22 -9.37
C PRO A 79 23.07 9.14 -9.15
N TRP A 80 22.93 8.36 -8.07
CA TRP A 80 23.88 7.31 -7.66
C TRP A 80 23.23 5.92 -7.62
N SER A 81 24.00 4.88 -7.94
CA SER A 81 23.54 3.51 -7.74
C SER A 81 23.49 3.15 -6.25
N VAL A 82 22.77 2.09 -5.90
CA VAL A 82 22.68 1.62 -4.50
C VAL A 82 24.06 1.24 -3.98
N GLU A 83 24.91 0.62 -4.80
CA GLU A 83 26.29 0.26 -4.44
C GLU A 83 27.11 1.50 -4.13
N ARG A 84 26.97 2.56 -4.93
CA ARG A 84 27.70 3.81 -4.68
C ARG A 84 27.22 4.46 -3.39
N ILE A 85 25.91 4.50 -3.13
CA ILE A 85 25.35 4.99 -1.87
C ILE A 85 25.90 4.16 -0.70
N HIS A 86 25.88 2.84 -0.82
CA HIS A 86 26.39 1.91 0.20
C HIS A 86 27.87 2.18 0.52
N ILE A 87 28.74 2.24 -0.49
CA ILE A 87 30.17 2.56 -0.34
C ILE A 87 30.35 3.89 0.39
N MET A 88 29.59 4.90 0.02
CA MET A 88 29.70 6.23 0.64
C MET A 88 29.21 6.24 2.10
N ILE A 89 28.23 5.42 2.47
CA ILE A 89 27.84 5.23 3.88
C ILE A 89 29.01 4.57 4.64
N LEU A 90 29.59 3.49 4.11
CA LEU A 90 30.73 2.80 4.74
C LEU A 90 31.95 3.73 4.90
N GLN A 91 32.20 4.61 3.95
CA GLN A 91 33.29 5.59 4.01
C GLN A 91 33.05 6.71 5.02
N GLN A 92 31.79 7.03 5.30
CA GLN A 92 31.40 8.16 6.14
C GLN A 92 31.18 7.76 7.61
N PHE A 93 30.90 6.48 7.88
CA PHE A 93 30.60 5.94 9.20
C PHE A 93 31.42 4.67 9.51
N ASP A 94 32.57 4.84 10.16
CA ASP A 94 33.52 3.77 10.52
C ASP A 94 32.88 2.63 11.34
N TYR A 95 31.78 2.87 12.04
CA TYR A 95 30.98 1.85 12.73
C TYR A 95 30.70 0.62 11.85
N TYR A 96 30.35 0.84 10.57
CA TYR A 96 30.03 -0.26 9.65
C TYR A 96 31.27 -0.91 9.01
N GLY A 97 32.47 -0.39 9.28
CA GLY A 97 33.71 -0.87 8.67
C GLY A 97 34.09 -2.28 9.11
N GLU A 98 33.87 -2.64 10.37
CA GLU A 98 34.15 -3.99 10.88
C GLU A 98 33.19 -5.03 10.28
N ASP A 99 31.89 -4.74 10.28
CA ASP A 99 30.87 -5.57 9.63
C ASP A 99 31.19 -5.76 8.13
N ALA A 100 31.68 -4.71 7.46
CA ALA A 100 32.06 -4.78 6.06
C ALA A 100 33.23 -5.73 5.80
N LEU A 101 34.22 -5.71 6.69
CA LEU A 101 35.37 -6.62 6.61
C LEU A 101 34.93 -8.07 6.87
N VAL A 102 34.05 -8.31 7.85
CA VAL A 102 33.53 -9.65 8.15
C VAL A 102 32.75 -10.22 6.96
N GLU A 103 31.85 -9.43 6.37
CA GLU A 103 31.06 -9.86 5.20
C GLU A 103 31.97 -10.14 3.99
N PHE A 104 32.98 -9.28 3.76
CA PHE A 104 33.96 -9.48 2.71
C PHE A 104 34.79 -10.76 2.88
N VAL A 105 35.28 -11.04 4.10
CA VAL A 105 36.01 -12.29 4.38
C VAL A 105 35.11 -13.50 4.23
N THR A 106 33.84 -13.40 4.64
CA THR A 106 32.84 -14.47 4.49
C THR A 106 32.60 -14.78 3.01
N GLN A 107 32.44 -13.75 2.18
CA GLN A 107 32.30 -13.90 0.73
C GLN A 107 33.53 -14.54 0.09
N LEU A 108 34.75 -14.10 0.43
CA LEU A 108 35.98 -14.72 -0.09
C LEU A 108 36.09 -16.20 0.29
N ASN A 109 35.65 -16.58 1.50
CA ASN A 109 35.63 -17.98 1.92
C ASN A 109 34.56 -18.78 1.17
N ALA A 110 33.38 -18.19 0.92
CA ALA A 110 32.32 -18.79 0.12
C ALA A 110 32.79 -19.03 -1.33
N GLU A 111 33.40 -18.04 -1.97
CA GLU A 111 33.96 -18.15 -3.32
C GLU A 111 35.04 -19.25 -3.42
N LYS A 112 35.95 -19.33 -2.43
CA LYS A 112 36.93 -20.43 -2.35
C LYS A 112 36.28 -21.80 -2.21
N SER A 113 35.13 -21.89 -1.53
CA SER A 113 34.40 -23.16 -1.37
C SER A 113 33.62 -23.59 -2.62
N ILE A 114 33.15 -22.63 -3.42
CA ILE A 114 32.43 -22.88 -4.68
C ILE A 114 33.36 -23.57 -5.69
N GLU A 115 34.65 -23.22 -5.69
CA GLU A 115 35.66 -23.90 -6.51
C GLU A 115 35.75 -25.42 -6.22
N TYR A 116 35.32 -25.86 -5.04
CA TYR A 116 35.28 -27.27 -4.65
C TYR A 116 33.88 -27.93 -4.70
N ASN A 117 32.80 -27.16 -4.84
CA ASN A 117 31.42 -27.67 -4.84
C ASN A 117 30.62 -27.08 -6.00
N TYR A 118 30.75 -27.72 -7.17
CA TYR A 118 30.13 -27.34 -8.46
C TYR A 118 28.58 -27.39 -8.53
N ALA A 119 27.86 -27.61 -7.42
CA ALA A 119 26.44 -27.98 -7.48
C ALA A 119 25.47 -27.08 -6.69
N SER A 120 25.91 -25.97 -6.11
CA SER A 120 25.02 -25.03 -5.41
C SER A 120 24.71 -23.82 -6.31
N ASP A 121 23.65 -23.93 -7.10
CA ASP A 121 23.08 -22.84 -7.92
C ASP A 121 22.43 -21.72 -7.07
N ASP A 122 22.41 -21.90 -5.74
CA ASP A 122 22.19 -20.80 -4.80
C ASP A 122 23.43 -19.91 -4.78
N ASN A 123 23.49 -19.01 -5.77
CA ASN A 123 24.38 -17.85 -5.78
C ASN A 123 24.21 -17.12 -4.43
N VAL A 124 25.14 -17.35 -3.50
CA VAL A 124 25.31 -16.55 -2.30
C VAL A 124 25.68 -15.15 -2.75
N ARG A 125 24.68 -14.36 -3.13
CA ARG A 125 24.83 -12.93 -3.36
C ARG A 125 25.07 -12.33 -1.99
N MET A 126 26.19 -11.64 -1.84
CA MET A 126 26.50 -10.80 -0.68
C MET A 126 25.24 -10.07 -0.24
N TYR A 127 24.73 -10.42 0.94
CA TYR A 127 23.72 -9.61 1.60
C TYR A 127 24.48 -8.36 2.06
N GLY A 128 24.14 -7.19 1.49
CA GLY A 128 24.92 -5.98 1.75
C GLY A 128 25.16 -5.75 3.25
N VAL A 129 26.40 -5.41 3.61
CA VAL A 129 26.86 -5.12 4.98
C VAL A 129 25.82 -4.36 5.80
N ILE A 130 25.27 -3.31 5.20
CA ILE A 130 24.14 -2.59 5.75
C ILE A 130 22.86 -3.29 5.29
N GLY A 131 22.37 -4.18 6.15
CA GLY A 131 21.14 -4.94 5.92
C GLY A 131 19.99 -4.02 5.49
N ASP A 132 19.14 -4.54 4.60
CA ASP A 132 17.96 -3.86 4.06
C ASP A 132 18.23 -2.58 3.23
N ILE A 133 19.46 -2.26 2.80
CA ILE A 133 19.69 -1.04 1.99
C ILE A 133 18.88 -1.04 0.69
N TYR A 134 18.86 -2.16 -0.04
CA TYR A 134 18.07 -2.32 -1.27
C TYR A 134 16.56 -2.19 -1.02
N ARG A 135 16.09 -2.67 0.14
CA ARG A 135 14.70 -2.53 0.56
C ARG A 135 14.38 -1.09 0.97
N THR A 136 15.32 -0.41 1.61
CA THR A 136 15.18 0.94 2.14
C THR A 136 15.12 1.99 1.04
N VAL A 137 15.93 1.86 -0.01
CA VAL A 137 15.85 2.77 -1.18
C VAL A 137 14.53 2.65 -1.94
N GLN A 138 13.81 1.53 -1.76
CA GLN A 138 12.47 1.30 -2.30
C GLN A 138 11.34 1.69 -1.33
N HIS A 139 11.66 2.20 -0.14
CA HIS A 139 10.65 2.54 0.85
C HIS A 139 9.81 3.73 0.40
N PHE A 140 8.48 3.65 0.54
CA PHE A 140 7.56 4.66 0.04
C PHE A 140 7.83 6.07 0.61
N ASP A 141 8.07 6.14 1.92
CA ASP A 141 8.30 7.42 2.61
C ASP A 141 9.68 8.05 2.35
N LEU A 142 10.58 7.32 1.67
CA LEU A 142 11.86 7.87 1.27
C LEU A 142 11.67 8.63 -0.05
N PRO A 143 11.85 9.97 -0.09
CA PRO A 143 11.46 10.77 -1.26
C PRO A 143 12.52 10.73 -2.36
N LEU A 144 12.99 9.53 -2.70
CA LEU A 144 13.93 9.30 -3.78
C LEU A 144 13.21 9.27 -5.12
N THR A 145 13.89 9.80 -6.13
CA THR A 145 13.55 9.60 -7.54
C THR A 145 14.40 8.45 -8.06
N ARG A 146 13.74 7.35 -8.42
CA ARG A 146 14.35 6.20 -9.10
C ARG A 146 14.49 6.51 -10.59
N ILE A 147 15.70 6.32 -11.12
CA ILE A 147 16.04 6.44 -12.54
C ILE A 147 16.42 5.03 -13.00
N PRO A 148 15.52 4.33 -13.72
CA PRO A 148 15.78 2.97 -14.15
C PRO A 148 16.98 2.93 -15.10
N ALA A 149 17.87 1.96 -14.91
CA ALA A 149 18.99 1.75 -15.83
C ALA A 149 18.54 1.14 -17.16
N ASP A 150 17.55 0.26 -17.09
CA ASP A 150 16.91 -0.44 -18.20
C ASP A 150 15.39 -0.36 -18.01
N GLN A 151 14.67 0.09 -19.03
CA GLN A 151 13.20 0.19 -18.97
C GLN A 151 12.53 -1.17 -19.13
N ASP A 152 13.17 -2.11 -19.82
CA ASP A 152 12.58 -3.43 -20.14
C ASP A 152 12.83 -4.43 -19.01
N HIS A 153 13.92 -4.26 -18.27
CA HIS A 153 14.32 -5.14 -17.17
C HIS A 153 14.65 -4.35 -15.92
N PRO A 154 13.64 -3.99 -15.09
CA PRO A 154 13.84 -3.21 -13.88
C PRO A 154 14.68 -4.01 -12.87
N ASP A 155 15.98 -3.69 -12.83
CA ASP A 155 16.95 -4.24 -11.89
C ASP A 155 17.38 -3.13 -10.93
N VAL A 156 16.85 -3.22 -9.72
CA VAL A 156 17.03 -2.22 -8.65
C VAL A 156 18.51 -2.01 -8.31
N THR A 157 19.35 -3.03 -8.52
CA THR A 157 20.79 -2.92 -8.29
C THR A 157 21.47 -1.99 -9.29
N LYS A 158 20.97 -1.95 -10.53
CA LYS A 158 21.53 -1.10 -11.60
C LYS A 158 20.94 0.30 -11.60
N ASP A 159 19.75 0.45 -11.02
CA ASP A 159 19.05 1.72 -10.99
C ASP A 159 19.79 2.79 -10.20
N LYS A 160 19.60 4.03 -10.63
CA LYS A 160 20.17 5.20 -9.95
C LYS A 160 19.08 5.92 -9.16
N PHE A 161 19.49 6.50 -8.05
CA PHE A 161 18.61 7.22 -7.14
C PHE A 161 19.14 8.64 -6.95
N THR A 162 18.23 9.60 -6.98
CA THR A 162 18.48 11.02 -6.69
C THR A 162 17.36 11.56 -5.80
N ILE A 163 17.50 12.78 -5.31
CA ILE A 163 16.52 13.45 -4.47
C ILE A 163 16.59 14.96 -4.72
N SER A 164 15.44 15.65 -4.70
CA SER A 164 15.44 17.11 -4.79
C SER A 164 15.90 17.76 -3.48
N ASN A 165 16.49 18.94 -3.55
CA ASN A 165 16.95 19.67 -2.35
C ASN A 165 15.81 19.89 -1.33
N ALA A 166 14.63 20.28 -1.81
CA ALA A 166 13.46 20.51 -0.96
C ALA A 166 12.96 19.23 -0.28
N ALA A 167 12.93 18.11 -1.00
CA ALA A 167 12.54 16.81 -0.45
C ALA A 167 13.55 16.32 0.61
N ALA A 168 14.85 16.45 0.34
CA ALA A 168 15.91 16.08 1.28
C ALA A 168 15.81 16.91 2.58
N ARG A 169 15.64 18.23 2.47
CA ARG A 169 15.45 19.09 3.64
C ARG A 169 14.19 18.75 4.42
N CYS A 170 13.09 18.44 3.74
CA CYS A 170 11.85 18.03 4.41
C CYS A 170 12.00 16.71 5.16
N PHE A 171 12.68 15.73 4.55
CA PHE A 171 12.91 14.41 5.14
C PHE A 171 13.86 14.47 6.34
N LEU A 172 14.91 15.29 6.25
CA LEU A 172 15.90 15.48 7.32
C LEU A 172 15.47 16.54 8.36
N ARG A 173 14.23 17.04 8.30
CA ARG A 173 13.78 18.17 9.13
C ARG A 173 14.02 17.94 10.63
N GLU A 174 13.75 16.74 11.12
CA GLU A 174 13.91 16.40 12.55
C GLU A 174 15.37 16.49 13.04
N LEU A 175 16.34 16.43 12.11
CA LEU A 175 17.76 16.51 12.41
C LEU A 175 18.33 17.92 12.19
N LEU A 176 17.74 18.67 11.27
CA LEU A 176 18.23 19.99 10.85
C LEU A 176 17.55 21.15 11.57
N GLU A 177 16.27 20.99 11.93
CA GLU A 177 15.50 22.02 12.63
C GLU A 177 15.33 21.63 14.11
N PRO A 178 15.39 22.59 15.05
CA PRO A 178 15.03 22.31 16.42
C PRO A 178 13.57 21.85 16.51
N PRO A 179 13.21 21.00 17.49
CA PRO A 179 11.83 20.60 17.71
C PRO A 179 10.91 21.81 17.78
N ARG A 180 9.90 21.85 16.92
CA ARG A 180 8.94 22.96 16.88
C ARG A 180 8.16 22.97 18.19
N GLN A 181 8.09 24.14 18.82
CA GLN A 181 7.32 24.31 20.05
C GLN A 181 5.87 24.67 19.74
N GLY A 182 4.94 24.11 20.52
CA GLY A 182 3.51 24.35 20.42
C GLY A 182 2.74 23.27 19.66
N ALA A 183 1.41 23.40 19.66
CA ALA A 183 0.52 22.54 18.89
C ALA A 183 0.11 23.24 17.60
N PHE A 184 0.16 22.53 16.48
CA PHE A 184 -0.41 23.00 15.23
C PHE A 184 -1.92 22.80 15.27
N ASP A 185 -2.70 23.88 15.20
CA ASP A 185 -4.16 23.81 15.14
C ASP A 185 -4.62 23.36 13.75
N PHE A 186 -4.47 22.06 13.49
CA PHE A 186 -4.87 21.44 12.23
C PHE A 186 -6.38 21.63 11.97
N MET A 187 -7.21 21.64 13.01
CA MET A 187 -8.66 21.81 12.88
C MET A 187 -9.06 23.26 12.61
N GLY A 188 -8.22 24.23 12.94
CA GLY A 188 -8.38 25.64 12.56
C GLY A 188 -8.13 25.94 11.09
N LEU A 189 -7.60 25.01 10.29
CA LEU A 189 -7.44 25.18 8.85
C LEU A 189 -8.78 25.19 8.11
N PRO A 190 -8.91 25.84 6.95
CA PRO A 190 -10.04 25.62 6.04
C PRO A 190 -10.16 24.15 5.60
N PRO A 191 -11.37 23.61 5.40
CA PRO A 191 -11.58 22.23 4.96
C PRO A 191 -10.79 21.84 3.71
N GLU A 192 -10.61 22.75 2.76
CA GLU A 192 -9.90 22.51 1.50
C GLU A 192 -8.40 22.24 1.73
N LEU A 193 -7.81 22.93 2.71
CA LEU A 193 -6.42 22.69 3.10
C LEU A 193 -6.28 21.37 3.86
N ARG A 194 -7.24 21.03 4.74
CA ARG A 194 -7.25 19.72 5.41
C ARG A 194 -7.39 18.58 4.40
N GLU A 195 -8.29 18.69 3.42
CA GLU A 195 -8.45 17.72 2.35
C GLU A 195 -7.15 17.53 1.56
N LYS A 196 -6.44 18.62 1.24
CA LYS A 196 -5.14 18.53 0.58
C LYS A 196 -4.11 17.78 1.42
N ILE A 197 -4.08 18.01 2.73
CA ILE A 197 -3.19 17.28 3.64
C ILE A 197 -3.60 15.81 3.73
N TYR A 198 -4.90 15.50 3.82
CA TYR A 198 -5.38 14.12 3.76
C TYR A 198 -4.96 13.44 2.46
N LYS A 199 -5.09 14.11 1.30
CA LYS A 199 -4.61 13.56 0.03
C LYS A 199 -3.11 13.25 0.06
N MET A 200 -2.30 14.15 0.60
CA MET A 200 -0.86 13.95 0.71
C MET A 200 -0.48 12.76 1.61
N VAL A 201 -1.28 12.46 2.63
CA VAL A 201 -1.00 11.38 3.60
C VAL A 201 -1.66 10.05 3.20
N MET A 202 -2.82 10.10 2.56
CA MET A 202 -3.71 8.96 2.40
C MET A 202 -3.88 8.50 0.96
N VAL A 203 -3.52 9.32 -0.04
CA VAL A 203 -3.68 8.96 -1.45
C VAL A 203 -2.34 8.53 -2.02
N TYR A 204 -2.32 7.28 -2.46
CA TYR A 204 -1.12 6.62 -2.97
C TYR A 204 -1.12 6.61 -4.49
N PRO A 205 0.07 6.53 -5.12
CA PRO A 205 0.17 6.38 -6.57
C PRO A 205 -0.64 5.19 -7.09
N LYS A 206 -1.27 5.36 -8.25
CA LYS A 206 -1.93 4.27 -8.98
C LYS A 206 -0.91 3.19 -9.35
N PRO A 207 -1.29 1.90 -9.34
CA PRO A 207 -2.66 1.38 -9.28
C PRO A 207 -3.23 1.21 -7.85
N GLY A 208 -2.58 1.75 -6.82
CA GLY A 208 -3.04 1.73 -5.43
C GLY A 208 -2.63 0.46 -4.69
N PHE A 209 -3.44 0.10 -3.68
CA PHE A 209 -3.12 -0.97 -2.75
C PHE A 209 -3.33 -2.34 -3.36
N THR A 210 -2.37 -3.24 -3.17
CA THR A 210 -2.52 -4.64 -3.55
C THR A 210 -2.55 -5.54 -2.32
N ARG A 211 -3.66 -6.26 -2.14
CA ARG A 211 -3.77 -7.39 -1.21
C ARG A 211 -3.75 -8.69 -2.00
N ALA A 212 -2.58 -9.30 -2.08
CA ALA A 212 -2.39 -10.61 -2.69
C ALA A 212 -1.60 -11.48 -1.71
N ARG A 213 -2.07 -12.70 -1.46
CA ARG A 213 -1.24 -13.70 -0.76
C ARG A 213 -0.15 -14.15 -1.71
N HIS A 214 1.09 -13.97 -1.30
CA HIS A 214 2.22 -14.63 -1.92
C HIS A 214 2.03 -16.14 -1.76
N VAL A 215 1.87 -16.86 -2.87
CA VAL A 215 1.51 -18.28 -2.85
C VAL A 215 2.73 -19.20 -2.68
N ILE A 216 3.99 -18.72 -2.75
CA ILE A 216 5.11 -19.65 -3.08
C ILE A 216 6.24 -19.72 -2.04
N PHE A 217 6.01 -19.41 -0.76
CA PHE A 217 6.98 -19.84 0.27
C PHE A 217 6.28 -20.68 1.32
N ARG A 218 6.80 -21.89 1.56
CA ARG A 218 6.28 -22.84 2.57
C ARG A 218 6.32 -22.28 4.00
N ASN A 219 7.00 -21.16 4.21
CA ASN A 219 6.97 -20.34 5.43
C ASN A 219 6.98 -18.86 5.02
N PRO A 220 5.83 -18.24 4.69
CA PRO A 220 5.80 -16.80 4.52
C PRO A 220 6.12 -16.19 5.89
N ASP A 221 7.08 -15.26 5.93
CA ASP A 221 7.27 -14.39 7.08
C ASP A 221 5.90 -13.77 7.43
N VAL A 222 5.44 -13.99 8.66
CA VAL A 222 4.12 -13.56 9.13
C VAL A 222 3.99 -12.03 9.00
N GLU A 223 5.10 -11.31 9.10
CA GLU A 223 5.11 -9.87 8.87
C GLU A 223 4.79 -9.46 7.44
N PHE A 224 4.99 -10.34 6.45
CA PHE A 224 4.75 -10.05 5.04
C PHE A 224 3.27 -10.18 4.66
N LEU A 225 2.49 -10.96 5.42
CA LEU A 225 1.06 -11.14 5.18
C LEU A 225 0.23 -9.90 5.54
N ASP A 226 0.73 -9.06 6.44
CA ASP A 226 0.09 -7.82 6.88
C ASP A 226 0.56 -6.58 6.12
N LYS A 227 1.61 -6.68 5.29
CA LYS A 227 2.14 -5.54 4.55
C LYS A 227 1.26 -5.26 3.33
N THR A 228 0.59 -4.11 3.37
CA THR A 228 -0.09 -3.57 2.20
C THR A 228 1.00 -3.01 1.28
N MET A 229 1.01 -3.44 0.02
CA MET A 229 2.04 -3.04 -0.92
C MET A 229 1.47 -2.16 -2.03
N LEU A 230 2.27 -1.19 -2.47
CA LEU A 230 2.01 -0.47 -3.71
C LEU A 230 2.72 -1.16 -4.85
N ARG A 231 2.02 -1.28 -5.96
CA ARG A 231 2.63 -1.71 -7.21
C ARG A 231 3.28 -0.48 -7.87
N PRO A 232 4.44 -0.62 -8.53
CA PRO A 232 5.01 0.45 -9.33
C PRO A 232 4.04 1.01 -10.35
N ARG A 233 4.30 2.26 -10.71
CA ARG A 233 3.51 3.16 -11.58
C ARG A 233 3.32 2.68 -13.02
N ASP A 234 3.82 1.49 -13.37
CA ASP A 234 3.59 0.94 -14.69
C ASP A 234 2.12 0.51 -14.79
N ASP A 235 1.30 1.48 -15.22
CA ASP A 235 -0.04 1.32 -15.77
C ASP A 235 -0.04 0.46 -17.05
N ALA A 236 1.11 -0.11 -17.44
CA ALA A 236 1.26 -1.05 -18.53
C ALA A 236 0.13 -2.08 -18.46
N ASP A 237 -0.71 -2.02 -19.49
CA ASP A 237 -1.97 -2.73 -19.56
C ASP A 237 -1.74 -4.21 -19.42
N VAL A 238 -2.14 -4.73 -18.25
CA VAL A 238 -2.08 -6.16 -17.93
C VAL A 238 -0.64 -6.67 -17.99
N PRO A 239 0.07 -6.79 -16.86
CA PRO A 239 1.18 -7.73 -16.82
C PRO A 239 0.56 -9.06 -17.25
N THR A 240 1.02 -9.62 -18.37
CA THR A 240 0.77 -11.01 -18.73
C THR A 240 0.97 -11.75 -17.44
N PHE A 241 -0.11 -12.31 -16.88
CA PHE A 241 -0.09 -12.94 -15.58
C PHE A 241 0.67 -14.26 -15.75
N GLN A 242 1.95 -14.19 -16.12
CA GLN A 242 2.86 -15.30 -16.04
C GLN A 242 2.84 -15.67 -14.56
N ALA A 243 2.42 -16.91 -14.31
CA ALA A 243 2.27 -17.46 -12.98
C ALA A 243 3.60 -17.55 -12.20
N SER A 244 4.71 -17.00 -12.71
CA SER A 244 5.96 -16.92 -11.98
C SER A 244 5.80 -15.92 -10.83
N ALA A 245 5.84 -16.46 -9.62
CA ALA A 245 5.86 -15.69 -8.37
C ALA A 245 7.14 -14.86 -8.17
N GLU A 246 7.92 -14.63 -9.23
CA GLU A 246 9.25 -14.02 -9.18
C GLU A 246 9.21 -12.50 -9.35
N THR A 247 8.10 -11.91 -9.83
CA THR A 247 7.98 -10.45 -9.93
C THR A 247 7.60 -9.79 -8.59
N ILE A 248 8.14 -10.29 -7.47
CA ILE A 248 8.05 -9.64 -6.15
C ILE A 248 8.98 -8.41 -6.09
N ALA A 249 9.96 -8.35 -6.99
CA ALA A 249 11.10 -7.43 -6.94
C ALA A 249 10.77 -5.92 -6.97
N ASN A 250 9.53 -5.51 -7.26
CA ASN A 250 9.19 -4.10 -7.40
C ASN A 250 8.07 -3.59 -6.49
N TYR A 251 7.56 -4.38 -5.54
CA TYR A 251 6.57 -3.83 -4.61
C TYR A 251 7.20 -2.83 -3.64
N THR A 252 6.63 -1.63 -3.59
CA THR A 252 7.04 -0.62 -2.61
C THR A 252 6.28 -0.90 -1.31
N PRO A 253 6.97 -1.28 -0.22
CA PRO A 253 6.32 -1.44 1.07
C PRO A 253 5.78 -0.08 1.54
N VAL A 254 4.53 -0.06 1.99
CA VAL A 254 3.94 1.08 2.68
C VAL A 254 3.96 0.83 4.17
N GLU A 255 3.96 1.89 4.95
CA GLU A 255 3.66 1.82 6.37
C GLU A 255 2.39 0.99 6.64
N LYS A 256 2.31 0.37 7.82
CA LYS A 256 1.15 -0.41 8.23
C LYS A 256 -0.11 0.43 8.06
N LEU A 257 -1.07 -0.10 7.31
CA LEU A 257 -2.32 0.60 7.03
C LEU A 257 -3.07 0.99 8.31
N THR A 258 -2.87 0.25 9.40
CA THR A 258 -3.39 0.58 10.72
C THR A 258 -2.90 1.94 11.25
N THR A 259 -1.66 2.34 10.95
CA THR A 259 -1.14 3.66 11.32
C THR A 259 -1.86 4.74 10.52
N THR A 260 -1.93 4.61 9.20
CA THR A 260 -2.62 5.58 8.32
C THR A 260 -4.11 5.70 8.66
N LEU A 261 -4.81 4.58 8.85
CA LEU A 261 -6.22 4.55 9.23
C LEU A 261 -6.46 4.98 10.69
N GLY A 262 -5.42 5.00 11.53
CA GLY A 262 -5.48 5.56 12.88
C GLY A 262 -5.93 7.02 12.87
N LEU A 263 -5.59 7.78 11.82
CA LEU A 263 -6.03 9.16 11.65
C LEU A 263 -7.57 9.27 11.57
N LEU A 264 -8.25 8.30 10.97
CA LEU A 264 -9.73 8.25 10.88
C LEU A 264 -10.41 8.05 12.24
N ARG A 265 -9.65 7.71 13.29
CA ARG A 265 -10.15 7.46 14.64
C ARG A 265 -9.97 8.65 15.58
N VAL A 266 -9.29 9.72 15.14
CA VAL A 266 -8.96 10.87 15.98
C VAL A 266 -10.20 11.68 16.36
N SER A 267 -11.07 11.99 15.39
CA SER A 267 -12.33 12.70 15.64
C SER A 267 -13.37 12.35 14.57
N LYS A 268 -14.65 12.57 14.86
CA LYS A 268 -15.76 12.36 13.90
C LYS A 268 -15.61 13.25 12.66
N GLN A 269 -15.13 14.47 12.83
CA GLN A 269 -14.92 15.39 11.71
C GLN A 269 -13.80 14.88 10.79
N VAL A 270 -12.65 14.52 11.36
CA VAL A 270 -11.53 13.92 10.59
C VAL A 270 -12.00 12.65 9.90
N HIS A 271 -12.80 11.82 10.57
CA HIS A 271 -13.38 10.62 9.99
C HIS A 271 -14.18 10.93 8.72
N HIS A 272 -15.18 11.82 8.80
CA HIS A 272 -16.04 12.14 7.65
C HIS A 272 -15.31 12.87 6.52
N GLU A 273 -14.30 13.69 6.83
CA GLU A 273 -13.51 14.39 5.80
C GLU A 273 -12.50 13.47 5.11
N ALA A 274 -11.79 12.61 5.86
CA ALA A 274 -10.68 11.82 5.35
C ALA A 274 -11.09 10.43 4.81
N LEU A 275 -12.18 9.84 5.30
CA LEU A 275 -12.69 8.54 4.82
C LEU A 275 -12.93 8.51 3.29
N PRO A 276 -13.67 9.47 2.69
CA PRO A 276 -13.87 9.49 1.24
C PRO A 276 -12.59 9.81 0.46
N VAL A 277 -11.62 10.51 1.07
CA VAL A 277 -10.31 10.75 0.44
C VAL A 277 -9.54 9.42 0.33
N PHE A 278 -9.43 8.67 1.42
CA PHE A 278 -8.72 7.39 1.42
C PHE A 278 -9.42 6.34 0.54
N TYR A 279 -10.67 5.99 0.83
CA TYR A 279 -11.35 4.89 0.13
C TYR A 279 -11.85 5.29 -1.27
N GLY A 280 -12.12 6.59 -1.49
CA GLY A 280 -12.67 7.07 -2.75
C GLY A 280 -11.65 7.42 -3.82
N GLN A 281 -10.39 7.68 -3.45
CA GLN A 281 -9.35 8.09 -4.40
C GLN A 281 -8.26 7.04 -4.61
N ASN A 282 -8.15 6.06 -3.73
CA ASN A 282 -7.23 4.93 -3.93
C ASN A 282 -7.88 3.78 -4.69
N GLY A 283 -7.07 3.09 -5.50
CA GLY A 283 -7.43 1.80 -6.09
C GLY A 283 -7.16 0.66 -5.12
N PHE A 284 -8.07 -0.32 -5.08
CA PHE A 284 -7.92 -1.54 -4.27
C PHE A 284 -7.85 -2.75 -5.18
N ARG A 285 -6.67 -3.38 -5.22
CA ARG A 285 -6.39 -4.59 -5.98
C ARG A 285 -6.37 -5.81 -5.08
N PHE A 286 -7.13 -6.83 -5.47
CA PHE A 286 -7.22 -8.11 -4.78
C PHE A 286 -6.69 -9.21 -5.66
N GLY A 287 -5.76 -10.00 -5.13
CA GLY A 287 -5.12 -11.11 -5.86
C GLY A 287 -6.04 -12.31 -6.10
N THR A 288 -7.22 -12.33 -5.47
CA THR A 288 -8.30 -13.31 -5.64
C THR A 288 -9.64 -12.68 -5.22
N LEU A 289 -10.76 -13.29 -5.62
CA LEU A 289 -12.08 -12.90 -5.12
C LEU A 289 -12.21 -13.12 -3.60
N TYR A 290 -11.56 -14.15 -3.09
CA TYR A 290 -11.53 -14.44 -1.65
C TYR A 290 -10.98 -13.25 -0.84
N TYR A 291 -9.90 -12.59 -1.28
CA TYR A 291 -9.34 -11.44 -0.55
C TYR A 291 -10.22 -10.21 -0.59
N LEU A 292 -10.97 -9.99 -1.68
CA LEU A 292 -11.98 -8.94 -1.74
C LEU A 292 -13.06 -9.21 -0.68
N LEU A 293 -13.62 -10.42 -0.66
CA LEU A 293 -14.68 -10.78 0.27
C LEU A 293 -14.22 -10.69 1.73
N ASP A 294 -13.02 -11.17 2.04
CA ASP A 294 -12.41 -11.05 3.36
C ASP A 294 -12.21 -9.58 3.76
N ALA A 295 -11.70 -8.74 2.85
CA ALA A 295 -11.56 -7.31 3.13
C ALA A 295 -12.91 -6.63 3.41
N LEU A 296 -13.95 -6.94 2.63
CA LEU A 296 -15.29 -6.39 2.86
C LEU A 296 -15.86 -6.85 4.21
N GLN A 297 -15.53 -8.05 4.68
CA GLN A 297 -15.94 -8.52 6.01
C GLN A 297 -15.37 -7.66 7.15
N LEU A 298 -14.18 -7.10 6.97
CA LEU A 298 -13.53 -6.21 7.95
C LEU A 298 -13.98 -4.75 7.85
N MET A 299 -14.68 -4.37 6.76
CA MET A 299 -15.14 -3.00 6.54
C MET A 299 -16.57 -2.77 7.04
N SER A 300 -16.84 -1.54 7.51
CA SER A 300 -18.19 -1.06 7.80
C SER A 300 -18.95 -0.80 6.49
N ARG A 301 -20.29 -0.71 6.57
CA ARG A 301 -21.11 -0.39 5.39
C ARG A 301 -20.74 0.96 4.78
N GLU A 302 -20.54 1.98 5.61
CA GLU A 302 -20.13 3.32 5.18
C GLU A 302 -18.79 3.27 4.44
N THR A 303 -17.81 2.55 4.99
CA THR A 303 -16.49 2.38 4.34
C THR A 303 -16.61 1.72 2.96
N ILE A 304 -17.40 0.64 2.85
CA ILE A 304 -17.59 -0.08 1.58
C ILE A 304 -18.17 0.84 0.50
N GLN A 305 -19.11 1.72 0.87
CA GLN A 305 -19.73 2.67 -0.06
C GLN A 305 -18.77 3.75 -0.57
N GLN A 306 -17.68 4.01 0.16
CA GLN A 306 -16.65 4.96 -0.28
C GLN A 306 -15.66 4.34 -1.27
N VAL A 307 -15.61 3.01 -1.43
CA VAL A 307 -14.67 2.35 -2.35
C VAL A 307 -15.08 2.59 -3.81
N ARG A 308 -14.22 3.26 -4.59
CA ARG A 308 -14.53 3.68 -5.98
C ARG A 308 -13.77 2.91 -7.07
N ASP A 309 -12.55 2.45 -6.83
CA ASP A 309 -11.77 1.68 -7.82
C ASP A 309 -11.38 0.32 -7.24
N VAL A 310 -11.93 -0.74 -7.82
CA VAL A 310 -11.72 -2.13 -7.39
C VAL A 310 -11.15 -2.94 -8.55
N ARG A 311 -10.07 -3.65 -8.28
CA ARG A 311 -9.46 -4.58 -9.22
C ARG A 311 -9.37 -5.95 -8.58
N VAL A 312 -9.89 -6.99 -9.21
CA VAL A 312 -9.90 -8.33 -8.62
C VAL A 312 -9.46 -9.36 -9.64
N VAL A 313 -8.51 -10.21 -9.25
CA VAL A 313 -8.14 -11.38 -10.04
C VAL A 313 -9.17 -12.49 -9.76
N VAL A 314 -9.77 -13.03 -10.80
CA VAL A 314 -10.79 -14.09 -10.69
C VAL A 314 -10.12 -15.43 -11.01
N LYS A 315 -9.85 -16.25 -9.98
CA LYS A 315 -9.24 -17.58 -10.16
C LYS A 315 -10.27 -18.69 -10.00
N TYR A 316 -10.08 -19.82 -10.69
CA TYR A 316 -11.00 -20.97 -10.62
C TYR A 316 -11.14 -21.52 -9.20
N VAL A 317 -10.02 -21.56 -8.47
CA VAL A 317 -9.99 -21.99 -7.07
C VAL A 317 -10.88 -21.15 -6.15
N ASP A 318 -11.18 -19.91 -6.53
CA ASP A 318 -12.13 -19.07 -5.78
C ASP A 318 -13.56 -19.55 -5.99
N LEU A 319 -13.88 -20.16 -7.13
CA LEU A 319 -15.21 -20.67 -7.46
C LEU A 319 -15.45 -22.08 -6.94
N SER A 320 -14.40 -22.89 -6.88
CA SER A 320 -14.50 -24.28 -6.41
C SER A 320 -14.59 -24.37 -4.89
N ARG A 321 -13.93 -23.46 -4.16
CA ARG A 321 -14.08 -23.38 -2.71
C ARG A 321 -15.53 -23.05 -2.37
N ASP A 322 -16.07 -23.71 -1.35
CA ASP A 322 -17.32 -23.30 -0.70
C ASP A 322 -17.03 -22.01 0.08
N ILE A 323 -16.74 -20.94 -0.66
CA ILE A 323 -16.88 -19.61 -0.12
C ILE A 323 -18.36 -19.56 0.23
N ARG A 324 -18.66 -19.51 1.52
CA ARG A 324 -19.97 -19.08 2.00
C ARG A 324 -19.88 -17.57 2.09
N PRO A 325 -19.96 -16.80 0.97
CA PRO A 325 -19.98 -15.36 1.09
C PRO A 325 -21.16 -15.03 2.01
N THR A 326 -21.02 -13.97 2.79
CA THR A 326 -22.18 -13.19 3.18
C THR A 326 -22.45 -12.25 2.00
N PRO A 327 -23.25 -12.65 0.99
CA PRO A 327 -23.48 -11.85 -0.22
C PRO A 327 -23.98 -10.42 0.11
N VAL A 328 -24.54 -10.26 1.30
CA VAL A 328 -25.00 -8.99 1.88
C VAL A 328 -23.94 -7.88 1.84
N LYS A 329 -22.63 -8.17 1.99
CA LYS A 329 -21.63 -7.09 1.97
C LYS A 329 -21.23 -6.65 0.57
N LEU A 330 -21.25 -7.57 -0.40
CA LEU A 330 -20.90 -7.24 -1.78
C LEU A 330 -21.95 -6.33 -2.43
N SER A 331 -23.21 -6.44 -2.01
CA SER A 331 -24.29 -5.56 -2.49
C SER A 331 -24.12 -4.10 -2.07
N TYR A 332 -23.35 -3.81 -1.01
CA TYR A 332 -23.03 -2.43 -0.62
C TYR A 332 -21.92 -1.82 -1.49
N LEU A 333 -21.14 -2.64 -2.19
CA LEU A 333 -20.07 -2.18 -3.06
C LEU A 333 -20.66 -1.75 -4.41
N SER A 334 -20.41 -0.50 -4.79
CA SER A 334 -20.85 0.13 -6.05
C SER A 334 -19.69 0.96 -6.61
N PRO A 335 -18.63 0.30 -7.12
CA PRO A 335 -17.41 0.99 -7.52
C PRO A 335 -17.66 1.83 -8.78
N VAL A 336 -16.95 2.93 -8.93
CA VAL A 336 -16.97 3.68 -10.20
C VAL A 336 -16.21 2.92 -11.27
N ASN A 337 -15.08 2.29 -10.91
CA ASN A 337 -14.28 1.47 -11.81
C ASN A 337 -14.12 0.06 -11.23
N LEU A 338 -14.52 -0.96 -11.99
CA LEU A 338 -14.32 -2.36 -11.67
C LEU A 338 -13.47 -3.02 -12.75
N VAL A 339 -12.31 -3.55 -12.37
CA VAL A 339 -11.44 -4.30 -13.28
C VAL A 339 -11.39 -5.76 -12.84
N LEU A 340 -11.91 -6.66 -13.67
CA LEU A 340 -11.88 -8.10 -13.48
C LEU A 340 -10.72 -8.69 -14.27
N ILE A 341 -9.73 -9.27 -13.59
CA ILE A 341 -8.54 -9.84 -14.21
C ILE A 341 -8.68 -11.36 -14.28
N VAL A 342 -8.70 -11.89 -15.49
CA VAL A 342 -8.81 -13.33 -15.80
C VAL A 342 -7.45 -13.84 -16.30
N PRO A 343 -6.73 -14.67 -15.53
CA PRO A 343 -5.45 -15.23 -15.98
C PRO A 343 -5.62 -16.20 -17.17
N ARG A 344 -4.74 -16.10 -18.17
CA ARG A 344 -4.72 -16.98 -19.36
C ARG A 344 -4.39 -18.44 -19.02
N ASP A 345 -3.43 -18.64 -18.12
CA ASP A 345 -2.69 -19.91 -17.96
C ASP A 345 -3.40 -20.94 -17.09
N ASN A 346 -4.73 -21.01 -17.15
CA ASN A 346 -5.43 -22.05 -16.43
C ASN A 346 -6.20 -22.97 -17.39
N PRO A 347 -5.54 -24.01 -17.92
CA PRO A 347 -6.11 -24.91 -18.94
C PRO A 347 -7.40 -25.61 -18.48
N SER A 348 -7.71 -25.59 -17.18
CA SER A 348 -8.99 -26.11 -16.67
C SER A 348 -10.19 -25.28 -17.14
N TRP A 349 -10.03 -23.98 -17.43
CA TRP A 349 -11.14 -23.13 -17.87
C TRP A 349 -11.58 -23.42 -19.29
N GLU A 350 -10.64 -23.65 -20.20
CA GLU A 350 -10.97 -23.97 -21.59
C GLU A 350 -11.83 -25.24 -21.61
N GLN A 351 -11.38 -26.32 -20.97
CA GLN A 351 -12.16 -27.57 -20.90
C GLN A 351 -13.54 -27.38 -20.24
N THR A 352 -13.64 -26.55 -19.20
CA THR A 352 -14.90 -26.35 -18.46
C THR A 352 -15.91 -25.51 -19.25
N PHE A 353 -15.45 -24.51 -20.01
CA PHE A 353 -16.34 -23.56 -20.70
C PHE A 353 -16.53 -23.85 -22.20
N THR A 354 -15.66 -24.65 -22.84
CA THR A 354 -15.88 -25.11 -24.23
C THR A 354 -16.80 -26.32 -24.31
N SER A 355 -16.91 -27.10 -23.23
CA SER A 355 -17.81 -28.25 -23.17
C SER A 355 -19.25 -27.75 -23.07
N GLU A 356 -20.14 -28.22 -23.95
CA GLU A 356 -21.58 -27.88 -24.08
C GLU A 356 -22.46 -28.10 -22.82
N SER A 357 -21.85 -28.22 -21.64
CA SER A 357 -22.52 -28.47 -20.36
C SER A 357 -23.29 -27.23 -19.88
N LYS A 358 -24.49 -27.05 -20.44
CA LYS A 358 -25.55 -26.17 -19.90
C LYS A 358 -25.75 -26.37 -18.40
N GLU A 359 -25.52 -27.59 -17.89
CA GLU A 359 -25.64 -27.94 -16.47
C GLU A 359 -24.51 -27.40 -15.59
N MET A 360 -23.25 -27.39 -16.07
CA MET A 360 -22.12 -26.91 -15.26
C MET A 360 -22.15 -25.37 -15.15
N GLY A 361 -22.67 -24.68 -16.18
CA GLY A 361 -23.00 -23.26 -16.12
C GLY A 361 -23.98 -22.89 -15.00
N PHE A 362 -24.86 -23.81 -14.57
CA PHE A 362 -25.89 -23.52 -13.56
C PHE A 362 -25.35 -23.48 -12.13
N ALA A 363 -24.42 -24.37 -11.79
CA ALA A 363 -23.79 -24.42 -10.46
C ALA A 363 -22.82 -23.25 -10.26
N TYR A 364 -21.97 -23.00 -11.26
CA TYR A 364 -21.01 -21.88 -11.21
C TYR A 364 -21.67 -20.53 -11.45
N GLY A 365 -22.70 -20.46 -12.29
CA GLY A 365 -23.48 -19.24 -12.56
C GLY A 365 -24.08 -18.66 -11.27
N ARG A 366 -24.56 -19.50 -10.35
CA ARG A 366 -25.03 -19.01 -9.03
C ARG A 366 -23.92 -18.40 -8.18
N LYS A 367 -22.72 -18.98 -8.19
CA LYS A 367 -21.56 -18.43 -7.44
C LYS A 367 -21.04 -17.14 -8.05
N LEU A 368 -21.06 -17.06 -9.39
CA LEU A 368 -20.61 -15.89 -10.16
C LEU A 368 -21.67 -14.80 -10.24
N ARG A 369 -22.92 -15.09 -9.87
CA ARG A 369 -24.00 -14.10 -9.87
C ARG A 369 -23.64 -12.86 -9.07
N CYS A 370 -22.97 -13.02 -7.93
CA CYS A 370 -22.55 -11.89 -7.11
C CYS A 370 -21.54 -10.97 -7.82
N LEU A 371 -20.68 -11.52 -8.69
CA LEU A 371 -19.75 -10.75 -9.53
C LEU A 371 -20.48 -10.06 -10.68
N ILE A 372 -21.45 -10.74 -11.31
CA ILE A 372 -22.30 -10.13 -12.35
C ILE A 372 -23.07 -8.95 -11.74
N ASP A 373 -23.71 -9.16 -10.58
CA ASP A 373 -24.44 -8.10 -9.89
C ASP A 373 -23.50 -6.94 -9.48
N LEU A 374 -22.26 -7.23 -9.05
CA LEU A 374 -21.26 -6.21 -8.76
C LEU A 374 -20.87 -5.42 -10.02
N ALA A 375 -20.66 -6.11 -11.14
CA ALA A 375 -20.35 -5.48 -12.42
C ALA A 375 -21.50 -4.59 -12.90
N GLN A 376 -22.75 -5.02 -12.74
CA GLN A 376 -23.92 -4.21 -13.08
C GLN A 376 -24.04 -2.92 -12.24
N ARG A 377 -23.58 -2.94 -10.99
CA ARG A 377 -23.55 -1.75 -10.13
C ARG A 377 -22.36 -0.83 -10.39
N ALA A 378 -21.35 -1.32 -11.12
CA ALA A 378 -20.16 -0.53 -11.37
C ALA A 378 -20.42 0.53 -12.46
N GLY A 379 -19.87 1.73 -12.30
CA GLY A 379 -19.99 2.78 -13.31
C GLY A 379 -19.27 2.45 -14.62
N HIS A 380 -18.13 1.77 -14.51
CA HIS A 380 -17.32 1.26 -15.60
C HIS A 380 -16.80 -0.13 -15.24
N VAL A 381 -16.94 -1.08 -16.17
CA VAL A 381 -16.45 -2.45 -16.03
C VAL A 381 -15.45 -2.75 -17.13
N GLU A 382 -14.29 -3.26 -16.73
CA GLU A 382 -13.25 -3.73 -17.62
C GLU A 382 -12.93 -5.19 -17.29
N VAL A 383 -12.90 -6.06 -18.30
CA VAL A 383 -12.46 -7.46 -18.15
C VAL A 383 -11.13 -7.63 -18.87
N LYS A 384 -10.04 -7.72 -18.08
CA LYS A 384 -8.67 -7.90 -18.55
C LYS A 384 -8.31 -9.38 -18.59
N GLY A 385 -7.78 -9.84 -19.71
CA GLY A 385 -7.52 -11.25 -20.00
C GLY A 385 -8.32 -11.73 -21.19
N ASP A 386 -7.79 -12.73 -21.88
CA ASP A 386 -8.44 -13.42 -22.99
C ASP A 386 -8.78 -14.87 -22.60
N GLY A 387 -9.41 -15.58 -23.54
CA GLY A 387 -9.89 -16.92 -23.33
C GLY A 387 -11.36 -16.99 -22.95
N VAL A 388 -11.87 -18.22 -22.95
CA VAL A 388 -13.30 -18.53 -22.92
C VAL A 388 -14.02 -17.93 -21.71
N PHE A 389 -13.36 -17.88 -20.55
CA PHE A 389 -13.98 -17.32 -19.34
C PHE A 389 -14.16 -15.80 -19.41
N GLY A 390 -13.19 -15.08 -19.96
CA GLY A 390 -13.31 -13.63 -20.15
C GLY A 390 -14.45 -13.28 -21.10
N ASP A 391 -14.56 -14.03 -22.20
CA ASP A 391 -15.64 -13.86 -23.19
C ASP A 391 -17.01 -14.23 -22.62
N TRP A 392 -17.10 -15.33 -21.88
CA TRP A 392 -18.31 -15.72 -21.16
C TRP A 392 -18.75 -14.64 -20.17
N LEU A 393 -17.83 -14.11 -19.36
CA LEU A 393 -18.15 -13.10 -18.35
C LEU A 393 -18.64 -11.79 -18.98
N ARG A 394 -17.99 -11.35 -20.07
CA ARG A 394 -18.47 -10.20 -20.87
C ARG A 394 -19.90 -10.42 -21.37
N LYS A 395 -20.16 -11.58 -21.98
CA LYS A 395 -21.49 -11.94 -22.50
C LYS A 395 -22.56 -11.97 -21.40
N GLU A 396 -22.26 -12.53 -20.23
CA GLU A 396 -23.21 -12.57 -19.11
C GLU A 396 -23.53 -11.18 -18.56
N ILE A 397 -22.53 -10.30 -18.45
CA ILE A 397 -22.73 -8.90 -18.04
C ILE A 397 -23.63 -8.18 -19.05
N GLU A 398 -23.35 -8.29 -20.35
CA GLU A 398 -24.16 -7.69 -21.41
C GLU A 398 -25.61 -8.23 -21.42
N THR A 399 -25.77 -9.55 -21.28
CA THR A 399 -27.09 -10.19 -21.25
C THR A 399 -27.90 -9.70 -20.06
N SER A 400 -27.26 -9.61 -18.89
CA SER A 400 -27.92 -9.14 -17.67
C SER A 400 -28.24 -7.64 -17.73
N GLN A 401 -27.46 -6.82 -18.44
CA GLN A 401 -27.78 -5.40 -18.70
C GLN A 401 -29.00 -5.25 -19.61
N LYS A 402 -29.04 -5.97 -20.74
CA LYS A 402 -30.20 -5.96 -21.67
C LYS A 402 -31.49 -6.39 -20.99
N ALA A 403 -31.44 -7.38 -20.10
CA ALA A 403 -32.61 -7.82 -19.35
C ALA A 403 -33.19 -6.71 -18.44
N VAL A 404 -32.35 -5.84 -17.88
CA VAL A 404 -32.78 -4.71 -17.04
C VAL A 404 -33.43 -3.61 -17.90
N GLU A 405 -32.89 -3.36 -19.10
CA GLU A 405 -33.45 -2.37 -20.04
C GLU A 405 -34.86 -2.74 -20.48
N VAL A 406 -35.10 -4.00 -20.86
CA VAL A 406 -36.43 -4.50 -21.28
C VAL A 406 -37.48 -4.33 -20.17
N ILE A 407 -37.13 -4.68 -18.92
CA ILE A 407 -38.03 -4.51 -17.77
C ILE A 407 -38.32 -3.03 -17.50
N GLY A 408 -37.32 -2.16 -17.72
CA GLY A 408 -37.46 -0.71 -17.56
C GLY A 408 -38.38 -0.04 -18.59
N GLU A 409 -38.45 -0.58 -19.81
CA GLU A 409 -39.34 -0.08 -20.87
C GLU A 409 -40.79 -0.55 -20.68
N GLU A 410 -40.99 -1.83 -20.32
CA GLU A 410 -42.34 -2.37 -20.04
C GLU A 410 -43.01 -1.67 -18.85
N GLY A 411 -42.23 -1.27 -17.84
CA GLY A 411 -42.72 -0.52 -16.67
C GLY A 411 -43.14 0.93 -16.95
N LYS A 412 -42.72 1.53 -18.08
CA LYS A 412 -43.10 2.91 -18.45
C LYS A 412 -44.35 2.96 -19.34
N SER A 413 -44.72 1.86 -20.00
CA SER A 413 -45.77 1.87 -21.04
C SER A 413 -47.20 1.73 -20.50
N THR A 414 -47.42 1.62 -19.18
CA THR A 414 -48.74 1.32 -18.60
C THR A 414 -49.14 2.18 -17.40
N MET A 415 -48.65 3.43 -17.30
CA MET A 415 -49.34 4.41 -16.43
C MET A 415 -50.59 4.90 -17.17
N PRO A 416 -51.81 4.54 -16.71
CA PRO A 416 -53.03 5.10 -17.28
C PRO A 416 -53.01 6.61 -17.07
N HIS A 417 -53.28 7.37 -18.14
CA HIS A 417 -53.55 8.80 -18.04
C HIS A 417 -54.65 9.00 -17.01
N ALA A 418 -54.30 9.60 -15.87
CA ALA A 418 -55.29 10.16 -14.96
C ALA A 418 -55.89 11.38 -15.66
N ASP A 419 -57.13 11.23 -16.15
CA ASP A 419 -57.93 12.37 -16.61
C ASP A 419 -58.17 13.34 -15.43
N PRO A 420 -58.17 14.67 -15.70
CA PRO A 420 -58.30 15.72 -14.70
C PRO A 420 -59.69 15.82 -14.05
#